data_AF-A0A2J7QK25-F1
#
_entry.id   AF-A0A2J7QK25-F1
#
_cell.length_a   1.000
_cell.length_b   1.000
_cell.length_c   1.000
_cell.angle_alpha   90.00
_cell.angle_beta   90.00
_cell.angle_gamma   90.00
#
_symmetry.space_group_name_H-M   'P 1'
#
loop_
_entity.id
_entity.type
_entity.pdbx_description
1 polymer ?
#
loop_
_entity_poly.entity_id
_entity_poly.type
_entity_poly.pdbx_seq_one_letter_code
_entity_poly.pdbx_strand_id
1 'polypeptide(L)'
;MWCLTHLASFASAPLLKEWSSSEAWVSSHVSDHSGLQYRQFLLNHLLELKQFVSDDVTEKARKSILQFLSCSWSEDTIDTVQSALIKAVGLIASELLLNTDLILRFAGHEALWCHRRYLLMSFKKFLTSRRADMNGIGGCRCSKVSAIRNRCAEKSSEGVSALNKDKPSNHMNVDGVPLEKDQKLSSEELAALDRYLCNLQGAMIWHEVKLISNCRPDELHQQRLAKQHHKWLSHVLKLDIPAVTCHN
;
A
#
# COMPACT_ATOMS: atom_id res chain seq x y z
N MET A 1 16.11 2.06 -19.96
CA MET A 1 15.60 3.27 -19.26
C MET A 1 15.11 4.31 -20.26
N TRP A 2 15.99 4.95 -21.06
CA TRP A 2 15.61 6.06 -21.96
C TRP A 2 14.48 5.76 -22.97
N CYS A 3 14.53 4.60 -23.65
CA CYS A 3 13.50 4.21 -24.62
C CYS A 3 12.13 4.00 -23.97
N LEU A 4 12.11 3.45 -22.74
CA LEU A 4 10.87 3.25 -22.00
C LEU A 4 10.29 4.56 -21.51
N THR A 5 11.10 5.54 -21.11
CA THR A 5 10.59 6.87 -20.76
C THR A 5 9.87 7.52 -21.93
N HIS A 6 10.37 7.36 -23.16
CA HIS A 6 9.74 7.93 -24.35
C HIS A 6 8.46 7.18 -24.77
N LEU A 7 8.44 5.84 -24.62
CA LEU A 7 7.28 5.01 -24.96
C LEU A 7 6.19 5.04 -23.87
N ALA A 8 6.58 5.15 -22.60
CA ALA A 8 5.70 5.22 -21.43
C ALA A 8 4.83 6.47 -21.40
N SER A 9 5.31 7.56 -21.99
CA SER A 9 4.55 8.81 -22.14
C SER A 9 3.23 8.62 -22.90
N PHE A 10 3.11 7.56 -23.70
CA PHE A 10 1.97 7.31 -24.58
C PHE A 10 1.30 5.95 -24.37
N ALA A 11 1.93 5.01 -23.65
CA ALA A 11 1.36 3.68 -23.43
C ALA A 11 1.79 3.07 -22.07
N SER A 12 0.80 2.65 -21.29
CA SER A 12 1.01 1.93 -20.03
C SER A 12 1.33 0.44 -20.22
N ALA A 13 0.89 -0.16 -21.34
CA ALA A 13 1.04 -1.59 -21.59
C ALA A 13 2.50 -2.08 -21.60
N PRO A 14 3.47 -1.39 -22.25
CA PRO A 14 4.88 -1.79 -22.18
C PRO A 14 5.44 -1.78 -20.76
N LEU A 15 5.10 -0.77 -19.95
CA LEU A 15 5.53 -0.70 -18.55
C LEU A 15 4.99 -1.86 -17.71
N LEU A 16 3.72 -2.20 -17.89
CA LEU A 16 3.07 -3.30 -17.18
C LEU A 16 3.65 -4.66 -17.57
N LYS A 17 3.95 -4.84 -18.86
CA LYS A 17 4.64 -6.02 -19.37
C LYS A 17 6.04 -6.14 -18.76
N GLU A 18 6.82 -5.07 -18.79
CA GLU A 18 8.17 -5.03 -18.21
C GLU A 18 8.17 -5.25 -16.69
N TRP A 19 7.19 -4.69 -15.99
CA TRP A 19 7.02 -4.91 -14.55
C TRP A 19 6.75 -6.37 -14.23
N SER A 20 5.90 -7.02 -15.02
CA SER A 20 5.55 -8.43 -14.82
C SER A 20 6.69 -9.37 -15.23
N SER A 21 7.34 -9.11 -16.36
CA SER A 21 8.43 -9.96 -16.89
C SER A 21 9.72 -9.86 -16.07
N SER A 22 10.03 -8.68 -15.53
CA SER A 22 11.26 -8.48 -14.74
C SER A 22 11.21 -9.12 -13.35
N GLU A 23 10.04 -9.59 -12.89
CA GLU A 23 9.89 -10.27 -11.58
C GLU A 23 10.71 -11.56 -11.53
N ALA A 24 10.66 -12.39 -12.58
CA ALA A 24 11.42 -13.62 -12.67
C ALA A 24 12.94 -13.37 -12.70
N TRP A 25 13.36 -12.29 -13.37
CA TRP A 25 14.75 -11.89 -13.44
C TRP A 25 15.31 -11.52 -12.06
N VAL A 26 14.66 -10.60 -11.35
CA VAL A 26 15.14 -10.16 -10.02
C VAL A 26 15.05 -11.28 -8.97
N SER A 27 14.11 -12.20 -9.14
CA SER A 27 13.99 -13.38 -8.27
C SER A 27 15.17 -14.35 -8.44
N SER A 28 15.81 -14.35 -9.61
CA SER A 28 17.00 -15.16 -9.89
C SER A 28 18.32 -14.40 -9.67
N HIS A 29 18.27 -13.06 -9.63
CA HIS A 29 19.44 -12.16 -9.54
C HIS A 29 19.31 -11.19 -8.37
N VAL A 30 19.09 -11.72 -7.17
CA VAL A 30 18.75 -10.93 -5.97
C VAL A 30 19.84 -9.96 -5.49
N SER A 31 21.09 -10.15 -5.92
CA SER A 31 22.21 -9.22 -5.65
C SER A 31 22.32 -8.08 -6.66
N ASP A 32 21.59 -8.13 -7.78
CA ASP A 32 21.72 -7.13 -8.83
C ASP A 32 20.98 -5.84 -8.46
N HIS A 33 21.74 -4.87 -7.96
CA HIS A 33 21.26 -3.53 -7.65
C HIS A 33 20.63 -2.86 -8.88
N SER A 34 21.14 -3.13 -10.09
CA SER A 34 20.63 -2.52 -11.33
C SER A 34 19.25 -3.05 -11.67
N GLY A 35 19.04 -4.36 -11.56
CA GLY A 35 17.74 -5.01 -11.74
C GLY A 35 16.70 -4.50 -10.74
N LEU A 36 17.06 -4.38 -9.46
CA LEU A 36 16.18 -3.82 -8.44
C LEU A 36 15.90 -2.32 -8.66
N GLN A 37 16.87 -1.54 -9.13
CA GLN A 37 16.67 -0.14 -9.48
C GLN A 37 15.80 0.03 -10.74
N TYR A 38 15.90 -0.89 -11.70
CA TYR A 38 15.01 -0.92 -12.85
C TYR A 38 13.56 -1.15 -12.41
N ARG A 39 13.33 -2.01 -11.42
CA ARG A 39 12.00 -2.14 -10.81
C ARG A 39 11.55 -0.86 -10.13
N GLN A 40 12.41 -0.18 -9.37
CA GLN A 40 12.07 1.14 -8.80
C GLN A 40 11.62 2.15 -9.87
N PHE A 41 12.32 2.17 -11.02
CA PHE A 41 11.95 2.99 -12.17
C PHE A 41 10.57 2.63 -12.73
N LEU A 42 10.29 1.35 -12.95
CA LEU A 42 9.01 0.88 -13.45
C LEU A 42 7.88 1.22 -12.47
N LEU A 43 8.07 0.97 -11.17
CA LEU A 43 7.10 1.28 -10.12
C LEU A 43 6.74 2.76 -10.14
N ASN A 44 7.75 3.65 -10.14
CA ASN A 44 7.52 5.10 -10.17
C ASN A 44 6.69 5.53 -11.39
N HIS A 45 7.05 5.07 -12.59
CA HIS A 45 6.30 5.43 -13.80
C HIS A 45 4.88 4.87 -13.76
N LEU A 46 4.70 3.65 -13.24
CA LEU A 46 3.37 3.07 -13.08
C LEU A 46 2.52 3.88 -12.09
N LEU A 47 3.10 4.38 -11.00
CA LEU A 47 2.41 5.24 -10.04
C LEU A 47 2.01 6.60 -10.63
N GLU A 48 2.79 7.15 -11.57
CA GLU A 48 2.52 8.43 -12.24
C GLU A 48 1.42 8.36 -13.31
N LEU A 49 1.14 7.16 -13.85
CA LEU A 49 0.06 6.99 -14.83
C LEU A 49 -1.31 7.34 -14.21
N LYS A 50 -2.14 8.09 -14.92
CA LYS A 50 -3.47 8.48 -14.42
C LYS A 50 -4.50 7.35 -14.45
N GLN A 51 -4.40 6.44 -15.41
CA GLN A 51 -5.35 5.35 -15.60
C GLN A 51 -4.63 4.00 -15.68
N PHE A 52 -5.28 2.95 -15.16
CA PHE A 52 -4.93 1.58 -15.51
C PHE A 52 -5.55 1.25 -16.86
N VAL A 53 -4.82 0.49 -17.67
CA VAL A 53 -5.30 -0.02 -18.96
C VAL A 53 -5.46 -1.54 -18.92
N SER A 54 -5.04 -2.21 -17.83
CA SER A 54 -5.03 -3.67 -17.71
C SER A 54 -5.74 -4.14 -16.45
N ASP A 55 -6.76 -4.98 -16.63
CA ASP A 55 -7.54 -5.60 -15.56
C ASP A 55 -6.68 -6.55 -14.71
N ASP A 56 -5.76 -7.29 -15.32
CA ASP A 56 -4.87 -8.23 -14.63
C ASP A 56 -4.04 -7.56 -13.54
N VAL A 57 -3.56 -6.35 -13.81
CA VAL A 57 -2.71 -5.61 -12.87
C VAL A 57 -3.55 -5.00 -11.76
N THR A 58 -4.76 -4.54 -12.08
CA THR A 58 -5.72 -4.06 -11.09
C THR A 58 -6.10 -5.20 -10.15
N GLU A 59 -6.31 -6.41 -10.67
CA GLU A 59 -6.61 -7.59 -9.87
C GLU A 59 -5.41 -8.02 -9.01
N LYS A 60 -4.19 -8.02 -9.57
CA LYS A 60 -2.96 -8.24 -8.79
C LYS A 60 -2.81 -7.21 -7.68
N ALA A 61 -3.12 -5.94 -7.94
CA ALA A 61 -3.09 -4.87 -6.95
C ALA A 61 -4.13 -5.09 -5.84
N ARG A 62 -5.38 -5.45 -6.18
CA ARG A 62 -6.43 -5.78 -5.20
C ARG A 62 -6.04 -6.97 -4.32
N LYS A 63 -5.58 -8.07 -4.93
CA LYS A 63 -5.08 -9.26 -4.19
C LYS A 63 -3.92 -8.91 -3.27
N SER A 64 -2.99 -8.08 -3.74
CA SER A 64 -1.84 -7.63 -2.94
C SER A 64 -2.29 -6.79 -1.75
N ILE A 65 -3.27 -5.90 -1.92
CA ILE A 65 -3.87 -5.13 -0.83
C ILE A 65 -4.52 -6.04 0.19
N LEU A 66 -5.36 -6.98 -0.26
CA LEU A 66 -6.02 -7.96 0.61
C LEU A 66 -5.00 -8.76 1.41
N GLN A 67 -3.97 -9.29 0.75
CA GLN A 67 -2.88 -10.00 1.40
C GLN A 67 -2.13 -9.09 2.39
N PHE A 68 -1.87 -7.84 2.03
CA PHE A 68 -1.14 -6.89 2.87
C PHE A 68 -1.95 -6.49 4.11
N LEU A 69 -3.27 -6.36 3.98
CA LEU A 69 -4.20 -5.93 5.01
C LEU A 69 -4.81 -7.08 5.82
N SER A 70 -4.54 -8.34 5.44
CA SER A 70 -5.18 -9.53 6.02
C SER A 70 -5.03 -9.68 7.55
N CYS A 71 -4.22 -8.84 8.19
CA CYS A 71 -4.06 -8.75 9.64
C CYS A 71 -5.10 -7.85 10.35
N SER A 72 -5.88 -7.03 9.63
CA SER A 72 -6.62 -5.90 10.21
C SER A 72 -7.97 -5.54 9.54
N TRP A 73 -8.55 -6.41 8.70
CA TRP A 73 -9.62 -5.99 7.76
C TRP A 73 -10.92 -6.81 7.73
N SER A 74 -12.03 -6.13 7.39
CA SER A 74 -13.32 -6.69 6.96
C SER A 74 -13.51 -6.47 5.45
N GLU A 75 -14.02 -7.45 4.71
CA GLU A 75 -14.03 -7.48 3.23
C GLU A 75 -14.76 -6.30 2.55
N ASP A 76 -15.73 -5.66 3.21
CA ASP A 76 -16.66 -4.69 2.59
C ASP A 76 -16.05 -3.31 2.25
N THR A 77 -14.79 -3.02 2.61
CA THR A 77 -14.24 -1.64 2.53
C THR A 77 -13.43 -1.34 1.25
N ILE A 78 -13.13 -2.33 0.40
CA ILE A 78 -12.33 -2.07 -0.83
C ILE A 78 -13.14 -1.31 -1.89
N ASP A 79 -14.45 -1.56 -1.97
CA ASP A 79 -15.29 -1.00 -3.04
C ASP A 79 -15.58 0.50 -2.84
N THR A 80 -15.43 1.02 -1.61
CA THR A 80 -15.55 2.45 -1.30
C THR A 80 -14.27 3.23 -1.60
N VAL A 81 -13.15 2.55 -1.87
CA VAL A 81 -11.84 3.18 -2.00
C VAL A 81 -11.56 3.57 -3.46
N GLN A 82 -11.11 4.81 -3.68
CA GLN A 82 -10.79 5.33 -5.01
C GLN A 82 -9.83 4.42 -5.80
N SER A 83 -10.12 4.19 -7.09
CA SER A 83 -9.32 3.36 -8.00
C SER A 83 -7.82 3.73 -8.03
N ALA A 84 -7.50 5.04 -7.99
CA ALA A 84 -6.12 5.52 -7.92
C ALA A 84 -5.39 5.11 -6.62
N LEU A 85 -6.12 4.98 -5.52
CA LEU A 85 -5.57 4.53 -4.24
C LEU A 85 -5.30 3.03 -4.26
N ILE A 86 -6.27 2.24 -4.74
CA ILE A 86 -6.12 0.78 -4.96
C ILE A 86 -4.91 0.51 -5.83
N LYS A 87 -4.76 1.28 -6.90
CA LYS A 87 -3.58 1.23 -7.77
C LYS A 87 -2.28 1.44 -7.02
N ALA A 88 -2.13 2.61 -6.39
CA ALA A 88 -0.84 2.98 -5.84
C ALA A 88 -0.43 2.08 -4.68
N VAL A 89 -1.37 1.81 -3.78
CA VAL A 89 -1.15 0.93 -2.63
C VAL A 89 -0.90 -0.49 -3.09
N GLY A 90 -1.68 -1.01 -4.03
CA GLY A 90 -1.56 -2.39 -4.49
C GLY A 90 -0.28 -2.67 -5.26
N LEU A 91 0.22 -1.72 -6.06
CA LEU A 91 1.52 -1.85 -6.71
C LEU A 91 2.67 -1.87 -5.70
N ILE A 92 2.66 -0.96 -4.71
CA ILE A 92 3.71 -0.93 -3.69
C ILE A 92 3.60 -2.16 -2.77
N ALA A 93 2.39 -2.57 -2.40
CA ALA A 93 2.15 -3.76 -1.59
C ALA A 93 2.63 -5.03 -2.31
N SER A 94 2.33 -5.17 -3.61
CA SER A 94 2.82 -6.28 -4.43
C SER A 94 4.35 -6.36 -4.39
N GLU A 95 5.03 -5.23 -4.54
CA GLU A 95 6.50 -5.19 -4.55
C GLU A 95 7.09 -5.44 -3.16
N LEU A 96 6.44 -4.94 -2.10
CA LEU A 96 6.82 -5.25 -0.72
C LEU A 96 6.64 -6.74 -0.43
N LEU A 97 5.58 -7.38 -0.90
CA LEU A 97 5.35 -8.81 -0.69
C LEU A 97 6.39 -9.64 -1.44
N LEU A 98 6.68 -9.33 -2.71
CA LEU A 98 7.76 -9.94 -3.48
C LEU A 98 9.11 -9.80 -2.75
N ASN A 99 9.46 -8.58 -2.33
CA ASN A 99 10.72 -8.34 -1.65
C ASN A 99 10.81 -9.04 -0.28
N THR A 100 9.70 -9.22 0.44
CA THR A 100 9.63 -10.02 1.68
C THR A 100 10.01 -11.46 1.38
N ASP A 101 9.41 -12.06 0.35
CA ASP A 101 9.70 -13.43 -0.07
C ASP A 101 11.17 -13.61 -0.45
N LEU A 102 11.73 -12.66 -1.21
CA LEU A 102 13.15 -12.70 -1.59
C LEU A 102 14.09 -12.56 -0.39
N ILE A 103 13.82 -11.65 0.56
CA ILE A 103 14.66 -11.47 1.76
C ILE A 103 14.66 -12.73 2.64
N LEU A 104 13.52 -13.41 2.75
CA LEU A 104 13.40 -14.63 3.56
C LEU A 104 13.95 -15.87 2.85
N ARG A 105 13.90 -15.94 1.52
CA ARG A 105 14.42 -17.06 0.73
C ARG A 105 15.93 -16.94 0.49
N PHE A 106 16.42 -15.74 0.25
CA PHE A 106 17.81 -15.44 -0.10
C PHE A 106 18.38 -14.44 0.91
N ALA A 107 18.93 -14.99 1.98
CA ALA A 107 19.43 -14.21 3.09
C ALA A 107 20.80 -13.59 2.82
N GLY A 108 21.08 -12.45 3.45
CA GLY A 108 22.39 -11.80 3.37
C GLY A 108 22.60 -10.93 2.13
N HIS A 109 21.57 -10.65 1.34
CA HIS A 109 21.70 -9.80 0.15
C HIS A 109 21.36 -8.34 0.47
N GLU A 110 22.37 -7.48 0.61
CA GLU A 110 22.19 -6.05 0.92
C GLU A 110 21.31 -5.32 -0.11
N ALA A 111 21.40 -5.71 -1.39
CA ALA A 111 20.59 -5.16 -2.47
C ALA A 111 19.08 -5.24 -2.18
N LEU A 112 18.61 -6.37 -1.62
CA LEU A 112 17.21 -6.55 -1.25
C LEU A 112 16.77 -5.61 -0.12
N TRP A 113 17.62 -5.38 0.87
CA TRP A 113 17.35 -4.45 1.99
C TRP A 113 17.43 -2.98 1.56
N CYS A 114 18.33 -2.62 0.63
CA CYS A 114 18.33 -1.31 -0.02
C CYS A 114 17.02 -1.07 -0.78
N HIS A 115 16.55 -2.07 -1.53
CA HIS A 115 15.28 -2.00 -2.24
C HIS A 115 14.09 -1.90 -1.28
N ARG A 116 14.05 -2.71 -0.20
CA ARG A 116 13.04 -2.62 0.87
C ARG A 116 12.87 -1.20 1.39
N ARG A 117 13.98 -0.55 1.75
CA ARG A 117 14.00 0.82 2.29
C ARG A 117 13.44 1.83 1.30
N TYR A 118 13.75 1.69 0.02
CA TYR A 118 13.15 2.51 -1.03
C TYR A 118 11.63 2.33 -1.09
N LEU A 119 11.13 1.09 -1.07
CA LEU A 119 9.68 0.81 -1.15
C LEU A 119 8.92 1.43 0.02
N LEU A 120 9.48 1.34 1.23
CA LEU A 120 8.90 1.94 2.43
C LEU A 120 8.91 3.47 2.38
N MET A 121 9.96 4.07 1.81
CA MET A 121 9.97 5.52 1.54
C MET A 121 8.88 5.91 0.55
N SER A 122 8.68 5.15 -0.52
CA SER A 122 7.63 5.39 -1.51
C SER A 122 6.24 5.24 -0.89
N PHE A 123 6.02 4.20 -0.08
CA PHE A 123 4.77 3.99 0.65
C PHE A 123 4.47 5.14 1.61
N LYS A 124 5.46 5.55 2.43
CA LYS A 124 5.31 6.68 3.35
C LYS A 124 4.99 7.98 2.60
N LYS A 125 5.70 8.28 1.52
CA LYS A 125 5.45 9.47 0.68
C LYS A 125 4.00 9.48 0.19
N PHE A 126 3.53 8.35 -0.33
CA PHE A 126 2.14 8.20 -0.77
C PHE A 126 1.13 8.51 0.35
N LEU A 127 1.30 7.89 1.53
CA LEU A 127 0.41 8.14 2.68
C LEU A 127 0.42 9.62 3.10
N THR A 128 1.61 10.25 3.11
CA THR A 128 1.74 11.67 3.51
C THR A 128 1.11 12.62 2.51
N SER A 129 1.27 12.39 1.21
CA SER A 129 0.65 13.23 0.18
C SER A 129 -0.86 13.16 0.26
N ARG A 130 -1.42 11.95 0.41
CA ARG A 130 -2.88 11.77 0.54
C ARG A 130 -3.46 12.43 1.79
N ARG A 131 -2.73 12.42 2.91
CA ARG A 131 -3.15 13.12 4.14
C ARG A 131 -3.05 14.64 3.98
N ALA A 132 -2.06 15.15 3.23
CA ALA A 132 -1.94 16.58 2.94
C ALA A 132 -3.09 17.09 2.05
N ASP A 133 -3.47 16.33 1.03
CA ASP A 133 -4.61 16.63 0.15
C ASP A 133 -5.91 16.79 0.96
N MET A 134 -6.12 15.94 1.97
CA MET A 134 -7.27 16.03 2.88
C MET A 134 -7.22 17.28 3.76
N ASN A 135 -6.05 17.63 4.30
CA ASN A 135 -5.89 18.79 5.19
C ASN A 135 -6.02 20.14 4.46
N GLY A 136 -5.72 20.20 3.16
CA GLY A 136 -5.91 21.39 2.32
C GLY A 136 -7.38 21.74 2.03
N ILE A 137 -8.31 20.81 2.29
CA ILE A 137 -9.75 20.95 2.00
C ILE A 137 -10.58 21.38 3.24
N GLY A 138 -9.96 21.39 4.42
CA GLY A 138 -10.58 21.77 5.69
C GLY A 138 -10.05 20.90 6.83
N GLY A 139 -9.17 21.48 7.66
CA GLY A 139 -8.39 20.75 8.65
C GLY A 139 -9.24 20.02 9.69
N CYS A 140 -9.16 18.69 9.70
CA CYS A 140 -9.55 17.88 10.86
C CYS A 140 -8.28 17.39 11.57
N ARG A 141 -8.09 17.83 12.82
CA ARG A 141 -7.00 17.37 13.69
C ARG A 141 -7.38 16.00 14.27
N CYS A 142 -6.77 14.93 13.80
CA CYS A 142 -6.61 13.73 14.62
C CYS A 142 -5.13 13.43 14.81
N SER A 143 -4.65 13.72 16.02
CA SER A 143 -3.32 13.36 16.50
C SER A 143 -3.44 12.10 17.35
N LYS A 144 -2.45 11.22 17.22
CA LYS A 144 -2.14 10.03 18.03
C LYS A 144 -2.98 8.80 17.70
N VAL A 145 -2.42 7.94 16.83
CA VAL A 145 -2.73 6.51 16.81
C VAL A 145 -2.25 5.95 18.14
N SER A 146 -3.18 5.76 19.08
CA SER A 146 -2.93 4.93 20.26
C SER A 146 -3.02 3.46 19.84
N ALA A 147 -2.11 2.65 20.39
CA ALA A 147 -1.99 1.23 20.09
C ALA A 147 -3.35 0.52 20.19
N ILE A 148 -3.81 -0.06 19.07
CA ILE A 148 -4.97 -0.95 19.06
C ILE A 148 -4.57 -2.20 19.84
N ARG A 149 -5.01 -2.26 21.10
CA ARG A 149 -4.92 -3.42 21.97
C ARG A 149 -6.07 -4.36 21.60
N ASN A 150 -5.77 -5.40 20.83
CA ASN A 150 -6.74 -6.44 20.49
C ASN A 150 -7.33 -7.06 21.77
N ARG A 151 -8.65 -6.98 21.91
CA ARG A 151 -9.42 -7.84 22.81
C ARG A 151 -10.53 -8.48 21.99
N CYS A 152 -10.32 -9.74 21.61
CA CYS A 152 -11.39 -10.64 21.21
C CYS A 152 -12.20 -10.98 22.46
N ALA A 153 -13.51 -10.73 22.44
CA ALA A 153 -14.50 -11.55 23.13
C ALA A 153 -15.92 -11.20 22.65
N GLU A 154 -16.56 -12.24 22.12
CA GLU A 154 -17.93 -12.67 22.45
C GLU A 154 -19.15 -11.91 21.92
N LYS A 155 -19.95 -12.68 21.17
CA LYS A 155 -21.28 -12.37 20.64
C LYS A 155 -22.32 -12.37 21.77
N SER A 156 -23.25 -11.41 21.72
CA SER A 156 -24.68 -11.52 22.08
C SER A 156 -25.35 -10.33 21.38
N SER A 157 -26.11 -10.53 20.29
CA SER A 157 -27.53 -10.89 20.18
C SER A 157 -28.51 -9.83 20.70
N GLU A 158 -29.63 -9.70 19.97
CA GLU A 158 -30.79 -8.78 20.10
C GLU A 158 -30.66 -7.52 19.21
N GLY A 159 -31.60 -7.14 18.34
CA GLY A 159 -32.96 -7.62 18.08
C GLY A 159 -33.88 -6.43 17.75
N VAL A 160 -34.63 -6.55 16.65
CA VAL A 160 -35.93 -5.91 16.36
C VAL A 160 -36.00 -4.64 15.46
N SER A 161 -36.83 -4.85 14.45
CA SER A 161 -37.44 -4.11 13.33
C SER A 161 -38.17 -2.78 13.57
N ALA A 162 -38.35 -1.95 12.52
CA ALA A 162 -39.61 -1.83 11.73
C ALA A 162 -39.74 -0.56 10.83
N LEU A 163 -39.97 -0.81 9.53
CA LEU A 163 -40.98 -0.26 8.57
C LEU A 163 -41.28 1.25 8.32
N ASN A 164 -41.52 1.49 7.00
CA ASN A 164 -42.44 2.43 6.30
C ASN A 164 -41.93 3.86 5.98
N LYS A 165 -42.21 4.52 4.83
CA LYS A 165 -43.12 4.32 3.68
C LYS A 165 -42.81 5.31 2.53
N ASP A 166 -43.09 4.88 1.29
CA ASP A 166 -43.68 5.56 0.11
C ASP A 166 -43.12 6.84 -0.61
N LYS A 167 -43.14 6.70 -1.96
CA LYS A 167 -42.82 7.52 -3.17
C LYS A 167 -43.84 8.66 -3.47
N PRO A 168 -43.85 9.34 -4.66
CA PRO A 168 -42.80 9.98 -5.51
C PRO A 168 -43.21 11.41 -5.99
N SER A 169 -42.34 12.15 -6.71
CA SER A 169 -42.78 13.20 -7.65
C SER A 169 -41.72 13.52 -8.71
N ASN A 170 -42.15 13.51 -9.97
CA ASN A 170 -41.37 13.79 -11.18
C ASN A 170 -41.17 15.29 -11.41
N HIS A 171 -40.00 15.68 -11.93
CA HIS A 171 -39.90 16.83 -12.84
C HIS A 171 -38.75 16.61 -13.83
N MET A 172 -39.07 16.62 -15.13
CA MET A 172 -38.08 16.66 -16.20
C MET A 172 -37.49 18.06 -16.33
N ASN A 173 -36.20 18.18 -16.62
CA ASN A 173 -35.73 19.18 -17.57
C ASN A 173 -34.41 18.78 -18.22
N VAL A 174 -34.29 19.20 -19.47
CA VAL A 174 -33.38 18.78 -20.53
C VAL A 174 -32.10 19.62 -20.53
N ASP A 175 -31.01 18.98 -20.97
CA ASP A 175 -29.73 19.50 -21.47
C ASP A 175 -28.94 20.55 -20.67
N GLY A 176 -27.83 20.05 -20.13
CA GLY A 176 -26.65 20.83 -19.78
C GLY A 176 -25.62 19.87 -19.20
N VAL A 177 -24.73 19.33 -20.04
CA VAL A 177 -23.59 18.52 -19.59
C VAL A 177 -22.76 19.38 -18.64
N PRO A 178 -22.73 19.09 -17.32
CA PRO A 178 -21.85 19.81 -16.43
C PRO A 178 -20.45 19.23 -16.61
N LEU A 179 -19.49 20.08 -17.01
CA LEU A 179 -18.07 19.78 -16.82
C LEU A 179 -17.88 19.27 -15.37
N GLU A 180 -17.18 18.14 -15.23
CA GLU A 180 -16.82 17.52 -13.96
C GLU A 180 -16.18 18.55 -13.04
N LYS A 181 -16.98 19.13 -12.14
CA LYS A 181 -16.48 19.89 -11.00
C LYS A 181 -15.91 18.85 -10.04
N ASP A 182 -14.66 19.02 -9.64
CA ASP A 182 -14.02 18.23 -8.57
C ASP A 182 -15.00 18.02 -7.42
N GLN A 183 -15.54 16.81 -7.34
CA GLN A 183 -16.62 16.49 -6.41
C GLN A 183 -16.00 16.46 -5.01
N LYS A 184 -16.26 17.51 -4.23
CA LYS A 184 -15.75 17.65 -2.88
C LYS A 184 -16.26 16.46 -2.04
N LEU A 185 -15.33 15.62 -1.57
CA LEU A 185 -15.62 14.45 -0.74
C LEU A 185 -16.48 14.84 0.47
N SER A 186 -17.47 14.03 0.77
CA SER A 186 -18.29 14.16 1.96
C SER A 186 -17.47 13.92 3.24
N SER A 187 -17.98 14.41 4.37
CA SER A 187 -17.36 14.21 5.69
C SER A 187 -17.17 12.72 6.02
N GLU A 188 -18.12 11.87 5.62
CA GLU A 188 -18.08 10.43 5.85
C GLU A 188 -17.01 9.73 5.01
N GLU A 189 -16.87 10.12 3.73
CA GLU A 189 -15.82 9.60 2.84
C GLU A 189 -14.42 9.99 3.31
N LEU A 190 -14.25 11.22 3.81
CA LEU A 190 -12.98 11.66 4.41
C LEU A 190 -12.63 10.82 5.65
N ALA A 191 -13.61 10.55 6.53
CA ALA A 191 -13.40 9.71 7.71
C ALA A 191 -13.08 8.25 7.34
N ALA A 192 -13.73 7.69 6.32
CA ALA A 192 -13.43 6.36 5.81
C ALA A 192 -12.02 6.28 5.22
N LEU A 193 -11.61 7.29 4.45
CA LEU A 193 -10.26 7.37 3.88
C LEU A 193 -9.18 7.50 4.96
N ASP A 194 -9.38 8.31 6.00
CA ASP A 194 -8.40 8.42 7.11
C ASP A 194 -8.25 7.08 7.85
N ARG A 195 -9.34 6.37 8.13
CA ARG A 195 -9.30 5.00 8.69
C ARG A 195 -8.52 4.04 7.79
N TYR A 196 -8.77 4.09 6.48
CA TYR A 196 -8.06 3.27 5.50
C TYR A 196 -6.54 3.52 5.53
N LEU A 197 -6.13 4.80 5.50
CA LEU A 197 -4.72 5.18 5.58
C LEU A 197 -4.07 4.75 6.90
N CYS A 198 -4.79 4.84 8.02
CA CYS A 198 -4.32 4.34 9.32
C CYS A 198 -4.13 2.81 9.30
N ASN A 199 -5.07 2.06 8.72
CA ASN A 199 -4.95 0.61 8.59
C ASN A 199 -3.76 0.21 7.73
N LEU A 200 -3.51 0.92 6.62
CA LEU A 200 -2.33 0.70 5.78
C LEU A 200 -1.02 0.96 6.53
N GLN A 201 -0.96 2.04 7.31
CA GLN A 201 0.21 2.34 8.13
C GLN A 201 0.44 1.24 9.18
N GLY A 202 -0.63 0.77 9.83
CA GLY A 202 -0.57 -0.33 10.79
C GLY A 202 -0.09 -1.64 10.15
N ALA A 203 -0.64 -1.98 8.98
CA ALA A 203 -0.22 -3.17 8.21
C ALA A 203 1.26 -3.09 7.83
N MET A 204 1.73 -1.95 7.32
CA MET A 204 3.15 -1.75 6.99
C MET A 204 4.04 -2.02 8.21
N ILE A 205 3.73 -1.45 9.38
CA ILE A 205 4.50 -1.67 10.61
C ILE A 205 4.48 -3.17 10.99
N TRP A 206 3.32 -3.81 10.92
CA TRP A 206 3.17 -5.23 11.23
C TRP A 206 4.04 -6.11 10.32
N HIS A 207 4.06 -5.85 9.01
CA HIS A 207 4.89 -6.59 8.05
C HIS A 207 6.38 -6.41 8.32
N GLU A 208 6.83 -5.21 8.71
CA GLU A 208 8.23 -4.98 9.08
C GLU A 208 8.63 -5.73 10.34
N VAL A 209 7.79 -5.70 11.39
CA VAL A 209 8.00 -6.49 12.61
C VAL A 209 8.09 -7.97 12.26
N LYS A 210 7.16 -8.47 11.44
CA LYS A 210 7.08 -9.87 11.06
C LYS A 210 8.29 -10.31 10.24
N LEU A 211 8.71 -9.51 9.24
CA LEU A 211 9.90 -9.75 8.42
C LEU A 211 11.17 -9.86 9.28
N ILE A 212 11.40 -8.90 10.17
CA ILE A 212 12.57 -8.89 11.07
C ILE A 212 12.54 -10.12 11.99
N SER A 213 11.39 -10.45 12.56
CA SER A 213 11.24 -11.61 13.46
C SER A 213 11.45 -12.96 12.77
N ASN A 214 11.17 -13.04 11.46
CA ASN A 214 11.29 -14.25 10.67
C ASN A 214 12.69 -14.43 10.04
N CYS A 215 13.62 -13.47 10.21
CA CYS A 215 15.00 -13.62 9.75
C CYS A 215 15.69 -14.74 10.54
N ARG A 216 16.35 -15.66 9.84
CA ARG A 216 16.92 -16.87 10.46
C ARG A 216 18.04 -16.54 11.46
N PRO A 217 18.08 -17.19 12.62
CA PRO A 217 19.07 -16.87 13.65
C PRO A 217 20.49 -17.32 13.29
N ASP A 218 20.66 -18.37 12.48
CA ASP A 218 21.95 -18.92 12.07
C ASP A 218 22.67 -18.07 11.01
N GLU A 219 21.97 -17.16 10.34
CA GLU A 219 22.53 -16.30 9.29
C GLU A 219 22.99 -14.95 9.86
N LEU A 220 24.19 -14.91 10.43
CA LEU A 220 24.76 -13.72 11.07
C LEU A 220 24.73 -12.47 10.18
N HIS A 221 24.98 -12.61 8.87
CA HIS A 221 24.95 -11.49 7.95
C HIS A 221 23.53 -10.92 7.77
N GLN A 222 22.52 -11.79 7.62
CA GLN A 222 21.12 -11.41 7.54
C GLN A 222 20.66 -10.70 8.82
N GLN A 223 21.05 -11.19 9.99
CA GLN A 223 20.76 -10.51 11.25
C GLN A 223 21.35 -9.10 11.32
N ARG A 224 22.58 -8.91 10.83
CA ARG A 224 23.22 -7.58 10.79
C ARG A 224 22.41 -6.63 9.90
N LEU A 225 21.99 -7.08 8.72
CA LEU A 225 21.16 -6.30 7.80
C LEU A 225 19.79 -5.97 8.41
N ALA A 226 19.13 -6.94 9.03
CA ALA A 226 17.85 -6.74 9.73
C ALA A 226 17.97 -5.72 10.89
N LYS A 227 19.05 -5.77 11.66
CA LYS A 227 19.34 -4.80 12.74
C LYS A 227 19.60 -3.39 12.17
N GLN A 228 20.35 -3.28 11.08
CA GLN A 228 20.57 -2.00 10.39
C GLN A 228 19.26 -1.44 9.83
N HIS A 229 18.43 -2.29 9.25
CA HIS A 229 17.10 -1.92 8.75
C HIS A 229 16.19 -1.44 9.87
N HIS A 230 16.13 -2.16 10.99
CA HIS A 230 15.36 -1.72 12.18
C HIS A 230 15.80 -0.33 12.68
N LYS A 231 17.11 -0.08 12.77
CA LYS A 231 17.64 1.25 13.10
C LYS A 231 17.24 2.30 12.06
N TRP A 232 17.29 1.96 10.78
CA TRP A 232 16.88 2.87 9.71
C TRP A 232 15.39 3.21 9.79
N LEU A 233 14.52 2.25 10.12
CA LEU A 233 13.10 2.47 10.29
C LEU A 233 12.80 3.49 11.41
N SER A 234 13.51 3.39 12.54
CA SER A 234 13.31 4.31 13.66
C SER A 234 13.92 5.70 13.40
N HIS A 235 15.13 5.78 12.83
CA HIS A 235 15.84 7.06 12.68
C HIS A 235 15.49 7.84 11.40
N VAL A 236 15.30 7.12 10.29
CA VAL A 236 15.05 7.73 8.97
C VAL A 236 13.56 7.73 8.66
N LEU A 237 12.92 6.58 8.77
CA LEU A 237 11.49 6.48 8.48
C LEU A 237 10.62 6.97 9.65
N LYS A 238 11.19 7.20 10.84
CA LYS A 238 10.49 7.68 12.04
C LYS A 238 9.27 6.82 12.37
N LEU A 239 9.41 5.51 12.26
CA LEU A 239 8.41 4.54 12.68
C LEU A 239 8.78 4.00 14.06
N ASP A 240 7.84 4.08 15.00
CA ASP A 240 7.95 3.43 16.30
C ASP A 240 7.67 1.94 16.13
N ILE A 241 8.73 1.18 15.86
CA ILE A 241 8.65 -0.27 15.72
C ILE A 241 8.97 -0.89 17.07
N PRO A 242 8.08 -1.72 17.65
CA PRO A 242 8.36 -2.43 18.89
C PRO A 242 9.68 -3.20 18.79
N ALA A 243 10.44 -3.21 19.88
CA ALA A 243 11.67 -4.00 19.94
C ALA A 243 11.34 -5.47 19.67
N VAL A 244 11.88 -6.02 18.58
CA VAL A 244 11.80 -7.46 18.31
C VAL A 244 12.86 -8.12 19.18
N THR A 245 12.43 -8.84 20.21
CA THR A 245 13.31 -9.73 20.96
C THR A 245 13.68 -10.89 20.04
N CYS A 246 14.86 -10.83 19.41
CA CYS A 246 15.47 -12.03 18.87
C CYS A 246 15.69 -12.96 20.07
N HIS A 247 14.92 -14.04 20.17
CA HIS A 247 15.22 -15.09 21.12
C HIS A 247 16.58 -15.66 20.72
N ASN A 248 17.57 -15.46 21.60
CA ASN A 248 18.90 -16.05 21.51
C ASN A 248 18.82 -17.57 21.69
#